data_AF-A0A831KLF8-F1
#
_entry.id   AF-A0A831KLF8-F1
#
_cell.length_a   1.000
_cell.length_b   1.000
_cell.length_c   1.000
_cell.angle_alpha   90.00
_cell.angle_beta   90.00
_cell.angle_gamma   90.00
#
_symmetry.space_group_name_H-M   'P 1'
#
loop_
_entity.id
_entity.type
_entity.pdbx_description
1 polymer ?
#
loop_
_entity_poly.entity_id
_entity_poly.type
_entity_poly.pdbx_seq_one_letter_code
_entity_poly.pdbx_strand_id
1 'polypeptide(L)'
;GERFSPMGVKAVGEFCQQIKDMSFIDDSKYLVGFQNMPYVIPDLGKIDWNVVKMSGRAPTSLERKIFLGEALGLDVLVPKASELVRGFADATHKIAAATVIEKGLEENFVLEFDRLVEEYETSRN
;
A
#
# COMPACT_ATOMS: atom_id res chain seq x y z
N GLY A 1 -9.64 -9.18 -1.26
CA GLY A 1 -8.67 -9.57 -2.31
C GLY A 1 -8.49 -11.08 -2.44
N GLU A 2 -9.44 -11.79 -3.07
CA GLU A 2 -9.33 -13.24 -3.35
C GLU A 2 -8.69 -13.57 -4.71
N ARG A 3 -8.55 -12.57 -5.61
CA ARG A 3 -8.12 -12.76 -7.00
C ARG A 3 -6.69 -13.28 -7.17
N PHE A 4 -5.88 -13.23 -6.11
CA PHE A 4 -4.51 -13.74 -6.11
C PHE A 4 -4.40 -15.13 -5.47
N SER A 5 -5.46 -15.73 -4.95
CA SER A 5 -5.39 -17.08 -4.38
C SER A 5 -5.11 -18.13 -5.46
N PRO A 6 -4.24 -19.14 -5.23
CA PRO A 6 -3.51 -19.45 -3.98
C PRO A 6 -2.09 -18.86 -3.92
N MET A 7 -1.78 -17.82 -4.72
CA MET A 7 -0.46 -17.21 -4.74
C MET A 7 -0.11 -16.58 -3.40
N GLY A 8 1.20 -16.56 -3.10
CA GLY A 8 1.72 -15.91 -1.90
C GLY A 8 1.39 -14.42 -1.84
N VAL A 9 1.49 -13.86 -0.64
CA VAL A 9 1.08 -12.47 -0.32
C VAL A 9 1.90 -11.38 -1.03
N LYS A 10 2.92 -11.75 -1.80
CA LYS A 10 3.73 -10.84 -2.63
C LYS A 10 3.10 -10.56 -4.00
N ALA A 11 2.07 -11.32 -4.40
CA ALA A 11 1.45 -11.20 -5.72
C ALA A 11 0.85 -9.81 -5.97
N VAL A 12 0.18 -9.21 -4.98
CA VAL A 12 -0.39 -7.85 -5.11
C VAL A 12 0.69 -6.80 -5.38
N GLY A 13 1.85 -6.92 -4.77
CA GLY A 13 2.95 -5.97 -4.97
C GLY A 13 3.52 -6.05 -6.40
N GLU A 14 3.67 -7.26 -6.93
CA GLU A 14 4.10 -7.48 -8.32
C GLU A 14 3.05 -6.98 -9.32
N PHE A 15 1.77 -7.26 -9.06
CA PHE A 15 0.68 -6.76 -9.90
C PHE A 15 0.66 -5.22 -9.92
N CYS A 16 0.71 -4.58 -8.75
CA CYS A 16 0.79 -3.12 -8.67
C CYS A 16 2.01 -2.57 -9.40
N GLN A 17 3.17 -3.24 -9.30
CA GLN A 17 4.38 -2.85 -10.03
C GLN A 17 4.17 -2.87 -11.54
N GLN A 18 3.51 -3.90 -12.07
CA GLN A 18 3.27 -4.06 -13.50
C GLN A 18 2.29 -3.03 -14.06
N ILE A 19 1.26 -2.66 -13.29
CA ILE A 19 0.21 -1.78 -13.78
C ILE A 19 0.45 -0.29 -13.51
N LYS A 20 1.41 0.09 -12.66
CA LYS A 20 1.55 1.48 -12.15
C LYS A 20 1.70 2.55 -13.22
N ASP A 21 2.17 2.19 -14.42
CA ASP A 21 2.37 3.10 -15.56
C ASP A 21 1.44 2.79 -16.76
N MET A 22 0.39 1.97 -16.57
CA MET A 22 -0.58 1.67 -17.62
C MET A 22 -1.57 2.82 -17.82
N SER A 23 -2.11 2.97 -19.03
CA SER A 23 -2.92 4.12 -19.46
C SER A 23 -4.22 4.36 -18.68
N PHE A 24 -4.71 3.36 -17.93
CA PHE A 24 -5.90 3.47 -17.09
C PHE A 24 -5.58 3.89 -15.65
N ILE A 25 -4.30 4.02 -15.29
CA ILE A 25 -3.85 4.53 -14.00
C ILE A 25 -3.61 6.04 -14.12
N ASP A 26 -4.09 6.78 -13.12
CA ASP A 26 -3.78 8.20 -12.94
C ASP A 26 -2.34 8.32 -12.40
N ASP A 27 -1.42 8.78 -13.24
CA ASP A 27 0.01 8.86 -12.93
C ASP A 27 0.37 9.96 -11.92
N SER A 28 -0.62 10.76 -11.50
CA SER A 28 -0.50 11.76 -10.44
C SER A 28 -0.84 11.23 -9.05
N LYS A 29 -1.38 10.01 -8.94
CA LYS A 29 -1.85 9.42 -7.68
C LYS A 29 -1.02 8.22 -7.24
N TYR A 30 -1.01 7.94 -5.94
CA TYR A 30 -0.43 6.72 -5.40
C TYR A 30 -1.30 5.51 -5.76
N LEU A 31 -0.67 4.39 -6.10
CA LEU A 31 -1.37 3.13 -6.34
C LEU A 31 -1.28 2.24 -5.09
N VAL A 32 -2.41 1.93 -4.50
CA VAL A 32 -2.52 1.04 -3.33
C VAL A 32 -3.33 -0.20 -3.69
N GLY A 33 -2.77 -1.38 -3.43
CA GLY A 33 -3.43 -2.68 -3.63
C GLY A 33 -3.52 -3.49 -2.35
N PHE A 34 -4.60 -4.27 -2.21
CA PHE A 34 -4.86 -5.13 -1.06
C PHE A 34 -5.05 -6.60 -1.47
N GLN A 35 -4.48 -7.52 -0.69
CA GLN A 35 -4.63 -8.97 -0.85
C GLN A 35 -4.94 -9.62 0.49
N ASN A 36 -5.93 -10.53 0.51
CA ASN A 36 -6.24 -11.29 1.72
C ASN A 36 -5.05 -12.22 2.02
N MET A 37 -4.56 -12.22 3.26
CA MET A 37 -3.53 -13.19 3.64
C MET A 37 -4.20 -14.54 3.92
N PRO A 38 -3.74 -15.64 3.30
CA PRO A 38 -4.31 -16.95 3.56
C PRO A 38 -4.04 -17.35 5.02
N TYR A 39 -5.05 -17.90 5.69
CA TYR A 39 -4.92 -18.45 7.05
C TYR A 39 -4.26 -19.85 7.06
N VAL A 40 -4.03 -20.43 5.88
CA VAL A 40 -3.28 -21.69 5.70
C VAL A 40 -1.98 -21.37 4.99
N ILE A 41 -0.87 -21.68 5.63
CA ILE A 41 0.46 -21.60 5.03
C ILE A 41 0.91 -23.03 4.68
N PRO A 42 1.27 -23.30 3.41
CA PRO A 42 1.84 -24.60 3.03
C PRO A 42 2.97 -24.99 3.97
N ASP A 43 2.99 -26.25 4.41
CA ASP A 43 4.00 -26.85 5.29
C ASP A 43 4.11 -26.29 6.72
N LEU A 44 3.44 -25.19 7.06
CA LEU A 44 3.43 -24.61 8.41
C LEU A 44 2.08 -24.80 9.14
N GLY A 45 0.99 -24.93 8.41
CA GLY A 45 -0.35 -25.18 8.98
C GLY A 45 -1.24 -23.94 9.02
N LYS A 46 -2.15 -23.89 10.00
CA LYS A 46 -3.14 -22.80 10.13
C LYS A 46 -2.65 -21.72 11.08
N ILE A 47 -2.78 -20.47 10.68
CA ILE A 47 -2.55 -19.31 11.54
C ILE A 47 -3.88 -18.59 11.74
N ASP A 48 -4.23 -18.33 13.00
CA ASP A 48 -5.42 -17.59 13.36
C ASP A 48 -5.17 -16.09 13.21
N TRP A 49 -5.28 -15.61 11.98
CA TRP A 49 -5.25 -14.19 11.66
C TRP A 49 -6.41 -13.83 10.73
N ASN A 50 -6.82 -12.57 10.76
CA ASN A 50 -7.79 -12.00 9.83
C ASN A 50 -7.24 -10.69 9.27
N VAL A 51 -6.21 -10.81 8.44
CA VAL A 51 -5.41 -9.67 7.98
C VAL A 51 -5.32 -9.62 6.46
N VAL A 52 -5.05 -8.42 5.96
CA VAL A 52 -4.78 -8.17 4.55
C VAL A 52 -3.42 -7.52 4.39
N LYS A 53 -2.76 -7.91 3.29
CA LYS A 53 -1.53 -7.32 2.83
C LYS A 53 -1.84 -6.10 1.98
N MET A 54 -1.35 -4.94 2.36
CA MET A 54 -1.36 -3.74 1.53
C MET A 54 -0.01 -3.61 0.82
N SER A 55 -0.02 -3.17 -0.44
CA SER A 55 1.18 -2.72 -1.14
C SER A 55 0.94 -1.41 -1.88
N GLY A 56 1.83 -0.44 -1.66
CA GLY A 56 1.85 0.85 -2.34
C GLY A 56 2.92 0.90 -3.43
N ARG A 57 2.60 1.55 -4.56
CA ARG A 57 3.53 1.92 -5.65
C ARG A 57 3.27 3.35 -6.07
N ALA A 58 4.32 4.05 -6.49
CA ALA A 58 4.19 5.34 -7.17
C ALA A 58 4.39 5.14 -8.68
N PRO A 59 3.50 5.67 -9.55
CA PRO A 59 3.77 5.80 -10.98
C PRO A 59 5.02 6.63 -11.24
N THR A 60 5.69 6.43 -12.38
CA THR A 60 7.00 7.04 -12.70
C THR A 60 6.98 8.58 -12.62
N SER A 61 5.87 9.21 -13.01
CA SER A 61 5.67 10.66 -12.88
C SER A 61 5.66 11.11 -11.42
N LEU A 62 4.97 10.39 -10.55
CA LEU A 62 4.92 10.67 -9.12
C LEU A 62 6.24 10.33 -8.41
N GLU A 63 6.94 9.27 -8.82
CA GLU A 63 8.29 8.94 -8.30
C GLU A 63 9.23 10.13 -8.43
N ARG A 64 9.26 10.79 -9.60
CA ARG A 64 10.09 11.99 -9.82
C ARG A 64 9.74 13.10 -8.83
N LYS A 65 8.45 13.37 -8.63
CA LYS A 65 7.99 14.37 -7.65
C LYS A 65 8.44 14.02 -6.23
N ILE A 66 8.35 12.74 -5.84
CA ILE A 66 8.81 12.27 -4.53
C ILE A 66 10.33 12.51 -4.37
N PHE A 67 11.13 12.21 -5.40
CA PHE A 67 12.58 12.44 -5.36
C PHE A 67 12.97 13.93 -5.34
N LEU A 68 12.16 14.79 -5.96
CA LEU A 68 12.33 16.25 -5.93
C LEU A 68 11.81 16.90 -4.63
N GLY A 69 11.15 16.14 -3.74
CA GLY A 69 10.53 16.68 -2.54
C GLY A 69 9.23 17.45 -2.83
N GLU A 70 8.63 17.21 -3.99
CA GLU A 70 7.37 17.80 -4.43
C GLU A 70 6.15 16.99 -4.02
N ALA A 71 6.35 15.73 -3.61
CA ALA A 71 5.33 14.82 -3.09
C ALA A 71 5.92 13.98 -1.94
N LEU A 72 5.06 13.48 -1.06
CA LEU A 72 5.50 12.71 0.10
C LEU A 72 5.85 11.25 -0.27
N GLY A 73 6.90 10.70 0.30
CA GLY A 73 7.29 9.31 0.05
C GLY A 73 6.37 8.30 0.72
N LEU A 74 6.23 7.12 0.12
CA LEU A 74 5.51 5.98 0.70
C LEU A 74 6.16 5.45 1.99
N ASP A 75 7.45 5.71 2.19
CA ASP A 75 8.18 5.45 3.44
C ASP A 75 7.73 6.31 4.61
N VAL A 76 7.02 7.42 4.35
CA VAL A 76 6.39 8.24 5.38
C VAL A 76 4.90 7.98 5.46
N LEU A 77 4.21 7.93 4.31
CA LEU A 77 2.76 7.76 4.23
C LEU A 77 2.30 6.43 4.80
N VAL A 78 2.91 5.31 4.36
CA VAL A 78 2.44 3.97 4.72
C VAL A 78 2.61 3.68 6.21
N PRO A 79 3.73 3.97 6.87
CA PRO A 79 3.84 3.79 8.32
C PRO A 79 2.80 4.57 9.12
N LYS A 80 2.61 5.87 8.79
CA LYS A 80 1.66 6.73 9.49
C LYS A 80 0.22 6.26 9.31
N ALA A 81 -0.19 5.97 8.06
CA ALA A 81 -1.52 5.45 7.78
C ALA A 81 -1.74 4.08 8.46
N SER A 82 -0.71 3.22 8.49
CA SER A 82 -0.78 1.93 9.18
C SER A 82 -1.02 2.10 10.67
N GLU A 83 -0.29 2.98 11.34
CA GLU A 83 -0.42 3.22 12.79
C GLU A 83 -1.85 3.64 13.16
N LEU A 84 -2.47 4.50 12.33
CA LEU A 84 -3.83 5.01 12.55
C LEU A 84 -4.91 3.92 12.45
N VAL A 85 -4.63 2.83 11.73
CA VAL A 85 -5.52 1.66 11.62
C VAL A 85 -4.98 0.43 12.36
N ARG A 86 -4.02 0.61 13.28
CA ARG A 86 -3.37 -0.47 14.07
C ARG A 86 -2.71 -1.57 13.21
N GLY A 87 -2.24 -1.18 12.04
CA GLY A 87 -1.45 -2.02 11.14
C GLY A 87 0.01 -2.18 11.58
N PHE A 88 0.70 -3.13 10.95
CA PHE A 88 2.13 -3.35 11.11
C PHE A 88 2.86 -3.21 9.77
N ALA A 89 3.78 -2.25 9.69
CA ALA A 89 4.59 -2.01 8.50
C ALA A 89 5.55 -3.18 8.25
N ASP A 90 5.62 -3.66 7.00
CA ASP A 90 6.46 -4.79 6.60
C ASP A 90 7.72 -4.33 5.85
N ALA A 91 7.57 -3.45 4.86
CA ALA A 91 8.69 -2.92 4.08
C ALA A 91 8.35 -1.51 3.58
N THR A 92 9.26 -0.55 3.73
CA THR A 92 8.96 0.86 3.46
C THR A 92 10.12 1.54 2.72
N HIS A 93 9.91 1.82 1.43
CA HIS A 93 10.79 2.65 0.60
C HIS A 93 9.99 3.82 0.02
N LYS A 94 10.69 4.86 -0.45
CA LYS A 94 10.07 6.08 -0.97
C LYS A 94 9.00 5.86 -2.05
N ILE A 95 9.21 4.88 -2.93
CA ILE A 95 8.36 4.64 -4.11
C ILE A 95 7.61 3.29 -4.06
N ALA A 96 7.91 2.46 -3.08
CA ALA A 96 7.28 1.17 -2.89
C ALA A 96 7.24 0.82 -1.40
N ALA A 97 6.06 0.49 -0.89
CA ALA A 97 5.90 0.11 0.50
C ALA A 97 4.85 -0.99 0.66
N ALA A 98 4.83 -1.63 1.82
CA ALA A 98 3.88 -2.66 2.18
C ALA A 98 3.65 -2.68 3.68
N THR A 99 2.43 -3.01 4.06
CA THR A 99 1.99 -3.15 5.46
C THR A 99 0.99 -4.28 5.57
N VAL A 100 0.71 -4.72 6.78
CA VAL A 100 -0.36 -5.67 7.10
C VAL A 100 -1.34 -4.96 8.02
N ILE A 101 -2.63 -5.03 7.68
CA ILE A 101 -3.71 -4.42 8.47
C ILE A 101 -4.81 -5.45 8.71
N GLU A 102 -5.67 -5.20 9.70
CA GLU A 102 -6.86 -6.03 9.92
C GLU A 102 -7.81 -5.95 8.72
N LYS A 103 -8.37 -7.09 8.35
CA LYS A 103 -9.36 -7.16 7.26
C LYS A 103 -10.62 -6.39 7.65
N GLY A 104 -11.11 -5.56 6.74
CA GLY A 104 -12.21 -4.63 6.96
C GLY A 104 -11.75 -3.20 7.20
N LEU A 105 -10.46 -2.96 7.46
CA LEU A 105 -9.90 -1.61 7.63
C LEU A 105 -9.26 -1.05 6.37
N GLU A 106 -9.40 -1.69 5.21
CA GLU A 106 -8.81 -1.23 3.93
C GLU A 106 -9.28 0.18 3.57
N GLU A 107 -10.57 0.45 3.70
CA GLU A 107 -11.14 1.77 3.39
C GLU A 107 -10.66 2.82 4.39
N ASN A 108 -10.66 2.51 5.68
CA ASN A 108 -10.10 3.37 6.72
C ASN A 108 -8.62 3.70 6.45
N PHE A 109 -7.83 2.71 6.01
CA PHE A 109 -6.44 2.93 5.65
C PHE A 109 -6.33 3.92 4.49
N VAL A 110 -7.14 3.77 3.44
CA VAL A 110 -7.13 4.68 2.29
C VAL A 110 -7.54 6.09 2.71
N LEU A 111 -8.56 6.24 3.55
CA LEU A 111 -9.01 7.55 4.05
C LEU A 111 -7.92 8.25 4.87
N GLU A 112 -7.25 7.54 5.78
CA GLU A 112 -6.14 8.14 6.54
C GLU A 112 -4.93 8.42 5.65
N PHE A 113 -4.66 7.58 4.65
CA PHE A 113 -3.62 7.81 3.67
C PHE A 113 -3.88 9.09 2.87
N ASP A 114 -5.09 9.26 2.35
CA ASP A 114 -5.49 10.44 1.57
C ASP A 114 -5.45 11.71 2.44
N ARG A 115 -5.95 11.65 3.68
CA ARG A 115 -5.85 12.77 4.64
C ARG A 115 -4.41 13.22 4.85
N LEU A 116 -3.47 12.29 4.99
CA LEU A 116 -2.04 12.61 5.16
C LEU A 116 -1.44 13.27 3.91
N VAL A 117 -1.88 12.89 2.72
CA VAL A 117 -1.48 13.53 1.46
C VAL A 117 -2.02 14.97 1.41
N GLU A 118 -3.31 15.16 1.69
CA GLU A 118 -3.96 16.48 1.68
C GLU A 118 -3.36 17.44 2.72
N GLU A 119 -3.05 16.95 3.91
CA GLU A 119 -2.38 17.74 4.96
C GLU A 119 -0.99 18.19 4.52
N TYR A 120 -0.24 17.31 3.87
CA TYR A 120 1.07 17.65 3.32
C TYR A 120 0.96 18.71 2.22
N GLU A 121 0.03 18.56 1.28
CA GLU A 121 -0.19 19.54 0.21
C GLU A 121 -0.61 20.91 0.75
N THR A 122 -1.53 20.93 1.72
CA THR A 122 -1.99 22.16 2.37
C THR A 122 -0.87 22.87 3.12
N SER A 123 0.02 22.12 3.78
CA SER A 123 1.15 22.71 4.52
C SER A 123 2.21 23.40 3.65
N ARG A 124 2.17 23.23 2.33
CA ARG A 124 3.09 23.85 1.38
C ARG A 124 2.50 25.03 0.60
N ASN A 125 1.20 25.26 0.69
CA ASN A 125 0.51 26.40 0.09
C ASN A 125 0.47 27.58 1.07
#